data_AF-A0A355H940-F1
#
_entry.id   AF-A0A355H940-F1
#
_cell.length_a   1.000
_cell.length_b   1.000
_cell.length_c   1.000
_cell.angle_alpha   90.00
_cell.angle_beta   90.00
_cell.angle_gamma   90.00
#
_symmetry.space_group_name_H-M   'P 1'
#
loop_
_entity.id
_entity.type
_entity.pdbx_description
1 polymer ?
#
loop_
_entity_poly.entity_id
_entity_poly.type
_entity_poly.pdbx_seq_one_letter_code
_entity_poly.pdbx_strand_id
1 'polypeptide(L)'
;MPGWFEKRKPVSDTQLLLGQLGWRAFTAQTPALMFELVQQDTSALPFLQSGLFRLFEEFPAEGSGLSRTERCILEQVRSGVSRLVDLFPAVQAEEPVNFMGDWSFWKRVRELVEAPRPLLEVEGDIPFYEPPKDPFPDLVFRKFEVVLTGLGTDVLDNGVDWQTHNPRNFWIGGTHLH
;
A
#
# COMPACT_ATOMS: atom_id res chain seq x y z
N MET A 1 -5.12 26.75 -18.06
CA MET A 1 -4.75 25.32 -17.94
C MET A 1 -3.55 25.21 -17.01
N PRO A 2 -3.39 24.13 -16.24
CA PRO A 2 -2.21 23.97 -15.38
C PRO A 2 -0.93 24.07 -16.24
N GLY A 3 0.12 24.71 -15.75
CA GLY A 3 1.37 24.92 -16.51
C GLY A 3 2.06 23.64 -16.99
N TRP A 4 1.67 22.47 -16.46
CA TRP A 4 2.09 21.15 -16.92
C TRP A 4 1.54 20.80 -18.31
N PHE A 5 0.36 21.30 -18.66
CA PHE A 5 -0.28 21.02 -19.95
C PHE A 5 0.53 21.60 -21.11
N GLU A 6 1.10 22.80 -20.94
CA GLU A 6 1.95 23.46 -21.94
C GLU A 6 3.33 22.79 -22.08
N LYS A 7 3.79 22.07 -21.05
CA LYS A 7 5.08 21.35 -21.04
C LYS A 7 5.01 19.92 -21.56
N ARG A 8 3.84 19.46 -22.01
CA ARG A 8 3.66 18.10 -22.55
C ARG A 8 4.53 17.90 -23.79
N LYS A 9 5.11 16.72 -23.92
CA LYS A 9 5.88 16.29 -25.09
C LYS A 9 5.19 15.07 -25.71
N PRO A 10 5.33 14.84 -27.03
CA PRO A 10 4.98 13.55 -27.61
C PRO A 10 5.72 12.43 -26.90
N VAL A 11 5.05 11.30 -26.69
CA VAL A 11 5.69 10.09 -26.15
C VAL A 11 6.64 9.55 -27.21
N SER A 12 7.90 9.28 -26.84
CA SER A 12 8.90 8.75 -27.76
C SER A 12 8.80 7.22 -27.92
N ASP A 13 9.40 6.69 -28.99
CA ASP A 13 9.49 5.23 -29.20
C ASP A 13 10.24 4.53 -28.06
N THR A 14 11.28 5.17 -27.51
CA THR A 14 12.01 4.68 -26.33
C THR A 14 11.10 4.58 -25.10
N GLN A 15 10.25 5.58 -24.87
CA GLN A 15 9.28 5.56 -23.77
C GLN A 15 8.22 4.47 -23.96
N LEU A 16 7.72 4.29 -25.18
CA LEU A 16 6.75 3.24 -25.50
C LEU A 16 7.35 1.85 -25.30
N LEU A 17 8.56 1.61 -25.80
CA LEU A 17 9.27 0.35 -25.64
C LEU A 17 9.52 0.05 -24.15
N LEU A 18 10.03 1.02 -23.40
CA LEU A 18 10.27 0.84 -21.96
C LEU A 18 8.96 0.62 -21.19
N GLY A 19 7.87 1.29 -21.57
CA GLY A 19 6.55 1.06 -20.99
C GLY A 19 6.02 -0.36 -21.25
N GLN A 20 6.23 -0.90 -22.46
CA GLN A 20 5.89 -2.29 -22.79
C GLN A 20 6.71 -3.30 -21.97
N LEU A 21 8.02 -3.06 -21.83
CA LEU A 21 8.89 -3.87 -20.99
C LEU A 21 8.45 -3.83 -19.52
N GLY A 22 8.14 -2.64 -19.01
CA GLY A 22 7.60 -2.44 -17.67
C GLY A 22 6.30 -3.19 -17.43
N TRP A 23 5.34 -3.09 -18.36
CA TRP A 23 4.07 -3.81 -18.25
C TRP A 23 4.25 -5.32 -18.28
N ARG A 24 5.08 -5.84 -19.20
CA ARG A 24 5.40 -7.26 -19.28
C ARG A 24 6.09 -7.77 -18.00
N ALA A 25 6.98 -6.98 -17.42
CA ALA A 25 7.64 -7.32 -16.17
C ALA A 25 6.65 -7.34 -15.00
N PHE A 26 5.81 -6.31 -14.87
CA PHE A 26 4.82 -6.19 -13.79
C PHE A 26 3.76 -7.31 -13.85
N THR A 27 3.34 -7.72 -15.05
CA THR A 27 2.31 -8.75 -15.24
C THR A 27 2.87 -10.19 -15.32
N ALA A 28 4.17 -10.38 -15.11
CA ALA A 28 4.78 -11.70 -15.07
C ALA A 28 4.37 -12.49 -13.81
N GLN A 29 4.37 -13.81 -13.93
CA GLN A 29 3.99 -14.73 -12.83
C GLN A 29 4.96 -14.73 -11.64
N THR A 30 6.15 -14.18 -11.82
CA THR A 30 7.18 -14.06 -10.79
C THR A 30 7.80 -12.65 -10.85
N PRO A 31 8.38 -12.15 -9.75
CA PRO A 31 8.94 -10.80 -9.73
C PRO A 31 10.30 -10.68 -10.45
N ALA A 32 10.83 -11.78 -11.00
CA ALA A 32 12.16 -11.82 -11.61
C ALA A 32 12.35 -10.77 -12.71
N LEU A 33 11.37 -10.61 -13.60
CA LEU A 33 11.47 -9.60 -14.67
C LEU A 33 11.44 -8.16 -14.14
N MET A 34 10.76 -7.91 -13.02
CA MET A 34 10.82 -6.59 -12.38
C MET A 34 12.21 -6.35 -11.80
N PHE A 35 12.81 -7.36 -11.15
CA PHE A 35 14.18 -7.27 -10.62
C PHE A 35 15.22 -7.05 -11.73
N GLU A 36 15.10 -7.74 -12.86
CA GLU A 36 15.98 -7.52 -14.02
C GLU A 36 15.82 -6.11 -14.59
N LEU A 37 14.58 -5.62 -14.71
CA LEU A 37 14.27 -4.32 -15.28
C LEU A 37 14.85 -3.17 -14.46
N VAL A 38 14.81 -3.25 -13.12
CA VAL A 38 15.37 -2.18 -12.26
C VAL A 38 16.90 -2.08 -12.33
N GLN A 39 17.59 -3.08 -12.89
CA GLN A 39 19.04 -3.04 -13.14
C GLN A 39 19.40 -2.42 -14.50
N GLN A 40 18.41 -2.14 -15.36
CA GLN A 40 18.61 -1.52 -16.68
C GLN A 40 18.50 0.00 -16.61
N ASP A 41 18.87 0.69 -17.69
CA ASP A 41 18.60 2.12 -17.84
C ASP A 41 17.10 2.36 -18.08
N THR A 42 16.42 2.92 -17.08
CA THR A 42 15.01 3.30 -17.17
C THR A 42 14.81 4.81 -17.31
N SER A 43 15.84 5.59 -17.61
CA SER A 43 15.82 7.06 -17.57
C SER A 43 14.77 7.72 -18.47
N ALA A 44 14.35 7.04 -19.54
CA ALA A 44 13.27 7.50 -20.42
C ALA A 44 11.91 7.61 -19.70
N LEU A 45 11.67 6.78 -18.67
CA LEU A 45 10.53 6.83 -17.76
C LEU A 45 11.06 7.07 -16.33
N PRO A 46 11.31 8.33 -15.94
CA PRO A 46 12.15 8.66 -14.78
C PRO A 46 11.64 8.18 -13.43
N PHE A 47 10.35 7.83 -13.32
CA PHE A 47 9.72 7.33 -12.09
C PHE A 47 9.60 5.81 -12.03
N LEU A 48 9.94 5.10 -13.12
CA LEU A 48 9.72 3.66 -13.23
C LEU A 48 10.54 2.88 -12.19
N GLN A 49 11.85 3.14 -12.11
CA GLN A 49 12.73 2.42 -11.20
C GLN A 49 12.38 2.69 -9.74
N SER A 50 12.17 3.94 -9.34
CA SER A 50 11.78 4.28 -7.96
C SER A 50 10.41 3.70 -7.59
N GLY A 51 9.46 3.68 -8.54
CA GLY A 51 8.15 3.07 -8.34
C GLY A 51 8.24 1.55 -8.14
N LEU A 52 9.10 0.87 -8.91
CA LEU A 52 9.33 -0.58 -8.76
C LEU A 52 10.04 -0.91 -7.43
N PHE A 53 11.03 -0.13 -7.01
CA PHE A 53 11.66 -0.33 -5.70
C PHE A 53 10.64 -0.20 -4.58
N ARG A 54 9.81 0.84 -4.62
CA ARG A 54 8.74 0.99 -3.62
C ARG A 54 7.71 -0.14 -3.70
N LEU A 55 7.36 -0.62 -4.89
CA LEU A 55 6.47 -1.77 -5.07
C LEU A 55 7.03 -3.05 -4.45
N PHE A 56 8.35 -3.28 -4.49
CA PHE A 56 8.97 -4.44 -3.85
C PHE A 56 8.77 -4.45 -2.33
N GLU A 57 8.64 -3.28 -1.71
CA GLU A 57 8.34 -3.15 -0.29
C GLU A 57 6.87 -3.53 0.05
N GLU A 58 6.01 -3.79 -0.94
CA GLU A 58 4.66 -4.34 -0.69
C GLU A 58 4.62 -5.86 -0.62
N PHE A 59 5.71 -6.55 -0.94
CA PHE A 59 5.82 -7.99 -0.69
C PHE A 59 5.92 -8.22 0.83
N PRO A 60 5.37 -9.34 1.37
CA PRO A 60 5.41 -9.62 2.79
C PRO A 60 6.85 -9.64 3.32
N ALA A 61 7.13 -8.79 4.30
CA ALA A 61 8.43 -8.75 4.96
C ALA A 61 8.69 -10.03 5.75
N GLU A 62 9.93 -10.51 5.73
CA GLU A 62 10.35 -11.65 6.55
C GLU A 62 10.17 -11.31 8.04
N GLY A 63 9.62 -12.26 8.81
CA GLY A 63 9.40 -12.13 10.25
C GLY A 63 8.04 -11.59 10.65
N SER A 64 7.55 -10.50 10.02
CA SER A 64 6.22 -9.94 10.34
C SER A 64 5.13 -10.31 9.34
N GLY A 65 5.47 -10.63 8.09
CA GLY A 65 4.50 -10.86 7.02
C GLY A 65 3.74 -9.61 6.56
N LEU A 66 4.15 -8.42 7.03
CA LEU A 66 3.56 -7.13 6.67
C LEU A 66 4.17 -6.57 5.40
N SER A 67 3.35 -5.87 4.62
CA SER A 67 3.83 -4.91 3.61
C SER A 67 4.38 -3.65 4.29
N ARG A 68 5.17 -2.84 3.58
CA ARG A 68 5.59 -1.52 4.08
C ARG A 68 4.41 -0.64 4.46
N THR A 69 3.39 -0.55 3.60
CA THR A 69 2.21 0.28 3.91
C THR A 69 1.54 -0.20 5.19
N GLU A 70 1.35 -1.50 5.36
CA GLU A 70 0.75 -2.06 6.58
C GLU A 70 1.59 -1.73 7.81
N ARG A 71 2.90 -1.94 7.74
CA ARG A 71 3.82 -1.58 8.81
C ARG A 71 3.72 -0.10 9.17
N CYS A 72 3.75 0.79 8.17
CA CYS A 72 3.67 2.23 8.38
C CYS A 72 2.33 2.63 9.05
N ILE A 73 1.21 2.03 8.63
CA ILE A 73 -0.10 2.25 9.29
C ILE A 73 -0.01 1.89 10.77
N LEU A 74 0.48 0.69 11.10
CA LEU A 74 0.58 0.24 12.50
C LEU A 74 1.55 1.11 13.32
N GLU A 75 2.65 1.57 12.72
CA GLU A 75 3.62 2.46 13.37
C GLU A 75 3.02 3.85 13.64
N GLN A 76 2.24 4.40 12.71
CA GLN A 76 1.54 5.67 12.91
C GLN A 76 0.51 5.55 14.06
N VAL A 77 -0.27 4.46 14.11
CA VAL A 77 -1.19 4.19 15.22
C VAL A 77 -0.43 4.05 16.54
N ARG A 78 0.67 3.28 16.57
CA ARG A 78 1.54 3.15 17.76
C ARG A 78 2.09 4.50 18.24
N SER A 79 2.37 5.41 17.31
CA SER A 79 2.91 6.75 17.60
C SER A 79 1.85 7.74 18.09
N GLY A 80 0.57 7.36 18.07
CA GLY A 80 -0.56 8.15 18.59
C GLY A 80 -1.50 8.72 17.53
N VAL A 81 -1.35 8.38 16.25
CA VAL A 81 -2.31 8.74 15.20
C VAL A 81 -3.51 7.79 15.29
N SER A 82 -4.47 8.10 16.18
CA SER A 82 -5.65 7.23 16.39
C SER A 82 -6.77 7.49 15.40
N ARG A 83 -6.95 8.72 14.93
CA ARG A 83 -8.04 9.08 14.02
C ARG A 83 -7.80 8.52 12.63
N LEU A 84 -8.75 7.72 12.14
CA LEU A 84 -8.65 7.01 10.87
C LEU A 84 -8.34 7.94 9.70
N VAL A 85 -9.01 9.08 9.63
CA VAL A 85 -8.83 10.09 8.56
C VAL A 85 -7.47 10.77 8.56
N ASP A 86 -6.76 10.74 9.68
CA ASP A 86 -5.43 11.35 9.82
C ASP A 86 -4.32 10.34 9.44
N LEU A 87 -4.63 9.04 9.34
CA LEU A 87 -3.66 8.01 8.95
C LEU A 87 -3.18 8.16 7.51
N PHE A 88 -4.08 8.42 6.55
CA PHE A 88 -3.68 8.55 5.15
C PHE A 88 -2.64 9.66 4.93
N PRO A 89 -2.85 10.92 5.36
CA PRO A 89 -1.83 11.95 5.21
C PRO A 89 -0.56 11.66 6.00
N ALA A 90 -0.67 11.02 7.18
CA ALA A 90 0.51 10.64 7.97
C ALA A 90 1.38 9.60 7.26
N VAL A 91 0.76 8.54 6.71
CA VAL A 91 1.48 7.51 5.93
C VAL A 91 2.04 8.09 4.64
N GLN A 92 1.29 8.95 3.94
CA GLN A 92 1.79 9.61 2.72
C GLN A 92 3.00 10.52 2.98
N ALA A 93 3.13 11.09 4.19
CA ALA A 93 4.30 11.88 4.55
C ALA A 93 5.59 11.04 4.70
N GLU A 94 5.45 9.73 4.96
CA GLU A 94 6.55 8.76 5.05
C GLU A 94 6.90 8.10 3.70
N GLU A 95 6.13 8.39 2.65
CA GLU A 95 6.34 7.80 1.33
C GLU A 95 7.43 8.55 0.54
N PRO A 96 8.50 7.86 0.08
CA PRO A 96 9.56 8.51 -0.69
C PRO A 96 9.10 8.93 -2.10
N VAL A 97 8.00 8.35 -2.58
CA VAL A 97 7.38 8.62 -3.87
C VAL A 97 5.86 8.56 -3.73
N ASN A 98 5.13 9.28 -4.58
CA ASN A 98 3.67 9.11 -4.66
C ASN A 98 3.36 7.66 -5.08
N PHE A 99 2.84 6.87 -4.15
CA PHE A 99 2.69 5.43 -4.34
C PHE A 99 1.23 5.00 -4.51
N MET A 100 0.36 5.37 -3.56
CA MET A 100 -1.04 4.96 -3.57
C MET A 100 -2.02 6.09 -3.29
N GLY A 101 -3.25 5.92 -3.77
CA GLY A 101 -4.36 6.81 -3.46
C GLY A 101 -5.08 6.40 -2.17
N ASP A 102 -5.97 7.26 -1.72
CA ASP A 102 -6.82 7.08 -0.54
C ASP A 102 -7.68 5.81 -0.64
N TRP A 103 -8.28 5.52 -1.79
CA TRP A 103 -9.09 4.32 -1.98
C TRP A 103 -8.29 3.04 -1.66
N SER A 104 -7.14 2.86 -2.33
CA SER A 104 -6.28 1.69 -2.12
C SER A 104 -5.77 1.61 -0.68
N PHE A 105 -5.52 2.77 -0.07
CA PHE A 105 -5.12 2.86 1.32
C PHE A 105 -6.22 2.36 2.26
N TRP A 106 -7.47 2.78 2.06
CA TRP A 106 -8.57 2.35 2.92
C TRP A 106 -8.89 0.86 2.82
N LYS A 107 -8.72 0.25 1.64
CA LYS A 107 -8.78 -1.21 1.51
C LYS A 107 -7.75 -1.90 2.39
N ARG A 108 -6.54 -1.32 2.48
CA ARG A 108 -5.49 -1.85 3.34
C ARG A 108 -5.85 -1.76 4.82
N VAL A 109 -6.44 -0.63 5.23
CA VAL A 109 -6.94 -0.48 6.59
C VAL A 109 -8.07 -1.47 6.89
N ARG A 110 -9.00 -1.70 5.95
CA ARG A 110 -10.03 -2.75 6.08
C ARG A 110 -9.41 -4.11 6.35
N GLU A 111 -8.39 -4.51 5.59
CA GLU A 111 -7.72 -5.80 5.79
C GLU A 111 -7.10 -5.92 7.19
N LEU A 112 -6.60 -4.83 7.77
CA LEU A 112 -6.03 -4.82 9.13
C LEU A 112 -7.11 -4.89 10.23
N VAL A 113 -8.32 -4.36 9.96
CA VAL A 113 -9.45 -4.28 10.89
C VAL A 113 -10.36 -5.50 10.83
N GLU A 114 -10.59 -6.06 9.64
CA GLU A 114 -11.58 -7.12 9.40
C GLU A 114 -10.95 -8.51 9.20
N ALA A 115 -9.63 -8.65 9.32
CA ALA A 115 -8.99 -9.95 9.31
C ALA A 115 -9.53 -10.86 10.44
N PRO A 116 -9.57 -12.20 10.24
CA PRO A 116 -10.01 -13.14 11.28
C PRO A 116 -9.35 -12.94 12.65
N ARG A 117 -8.05 -12.59 12.65
CA ARG A 117 -7.34 -12.01 13.78
C ARG A 117 -6.81 -10.62 13.42
N PRO A 118 -7.54 -9.55 13.78
CA PRO A 118 -7.22 -8.21 13.32
C PRO A 118 -5.99 -7.62 14.02
N LEU A 119 -5.28 -6.74 13.33
CA LEU A 119 -4.14 -5.98 13.86
C LEU A 119 -4.55 -4.60 14.37
N LEU A 120 -5.67 -4.09 13.88
CA LEU A 120 -6.31 -2.86 14.32
C LEU A 120 -7.72 -3.14 14.81
N GLU A 121 -8.15 -2.42 15.84
CA GLU A 121 -9.52 -2.42 16.32
C GLU A 121 -10.07 -0.99 16.19
N VAL A 122 -11.30 -0.86 15.70
CA VAL A 122 -12.02 0.41 15.65
C VAL A 122 -12.73 0.60 16.98
N GLU A 123 -12.54 1.75 17.61
CA GLU A 123 -13.19 2.03 18.89
C GLU A 123 -14.69 2.32 18.72
N GLY A 124 -15.48 1.79 19.66
CA GLY A 124 -16.93 1.97 19.73
C GLY A 124 -17.74 0.88 19.03
N ASP A 125 -19.07 1.00 19.07
CA ASP A 125 -19.99 -0.05 18.61
C ASP A 125 -20.40 0.07 17.13
N ILE A 126 -19.74 0.95 16.37
CA ILE A 126 -20.09 1.20 14.97
C ILE A 126 -19.23 0.28 14.08
N PRO A 127 -19.83 -0.57 13.24
CA PRO A 127 -19.06 -1.39 12.30
C PRO A 127 -18.22 -0.52 11.36
N PHE A 128 -16.98 -0.94 11.14
CA PHE A 128 -16.08 -0.28 10.20
C PHE A 128 -16.71 -0.18 8.80
N TYR A 129 -16.36 0.88 8.09
CA TYR A 129 -16.64 1.02 6.67
C TYR A 129 -15.69 2.06 6.08
N GLU A 130 -15.44 1.95 4.78
CA GLU A 130 -14.65 2.93 4.03
C GLU A 130 -15.33 3.34 2.71
N PRO A 131 -14.87 4.41 2.03
CA PRO A 131 -15.40 4.77 0.73
C PRO A 131 -14.98 3.76 -0.37
N PRO A 132 -15.81 3.59 -1.41
CA PRO A 132 -17.10 4.23 -1.61
C PRO A 132 -18.23 3.53 -0.82
N LYS A 133 -19.17 4.31 -0.31
CA LYS A 133 -20.45 3.84 0.24
C LYS A 133 -21.53 4.85 -0.13
N ASP A 134 -22.77 4.41 -0.35
CA ASP A 134 -23.86 5.31 -0.70
C ASP A 134 -25.11 5.01 0.15
N PRO A 135 -25.59 5.95 0.99
CA PRO A 135 -24.93 7.22 1.34
C PRO A 135 -23.63 6.99 2.13
N PHE A 136 -22.61 7.83 1.92
CA PHE A 136 -21.38 7.82 2.71
C PHE A 136 -21.55 8.67 3.99
N PRO A 137 -21.57 8.07 5.20
CA PRO A 137 -21.71 8.83 6.44
C PRO A 137 -20.37 9.48 6.85
N ASP A 138 -19.96 10.52 6.12
CA ASP A 138 -18.64 11.18 6.27
C ASP A 138 -18.39 11.69 7.70
N LEU A 139 -19.42 12.23 8.37
CA LEU A 139 -19.30 12.73 9.75
C LEU A 139 -19.00 11.65 10.78
N VAL A 140 -19.41 10.40 10.52
CA VAL A 140 -19.11 9.25 11.39
C VAL A 140 -17.74 8.70 11.02
N PHE A 141 -17.42 8.60 9.73
CA PHE A 141 -16.13 8.10 9.24
C PHE A 141 -14.96 8.95 9.76
N ARG A 142 -15.11 10.28 9.76
CA ARG A 142 -14.11 11.23 10.30
C ARG A 142 -13.85 11.12 11.80
N LYS A 143 -14.68 10.38 12.51
CA LYS A 143 -14.60 10.15 13.96
C LYS A 143 -14.17 8.73 14.31
N PHE A 144 -13.96 7.85 13.33
CA PHE A 144 -13.37 6.55 13.63
C PHE A 144 -11.99 6.74 14.23
N GLU A 145 -11.81 6.11 15.39
CA GLU A 145 -10.53 5.96 16.05
C GLU A 145 -10.14 4.49 15.99
N VAL A 146 -8.86 4.24 15.79
CA VAL A 146 -8.29 2.90 15.75
C VAL A 146 -7.15 2.77 16.74
N VAL A 147 -7.04 1.58 17.31
CA VAL A 147 -5.97 1.18 18.22
C VAL A 147 -5.34 -0.12 17.75
N LEU A 148 -4.08 -0.35 18.15
CA LEU A 148 -3.44 -1.65 17.94
C LEU A 148 -4.09 -2.72 18.81
N THR A 149 -4.34 -3.88 18.23
CA THR A 149 -4.64 -5.07 19.01
C THR A 149 -3.36 -5.61 19.67
N GLY A 150 -3.51 -6.55 20.61
CA GLY A 150 -2.34 -7.28 21.15
C GLY A 150 -1.53 -7.94 20.03
N LEU A 151 -2.21 -8.60 19.08
CA LEU A 151 -1.55 -9.18 17.91
C LEU A 151 -0.90 -8.13 17.02
N GLY A 152 -1.54 -6.96 16.82
CA GLY A 152 -0.96 -5.84 16.08
C GLY A 152 0.38 -5.38 16.66
N THR A 153 0.48 -5.36 17.99
CA THR A 153 1.73 -5.04 18.70
C THR A 153 2.78 -6.13 18.49
N ASP A 154 2.43 -7.41 18.70
CA ASP A 154 3.35 -8.54 18.55
C ASP A 154 3.90 -8.66 17.13
N VAL A 155 3.06 -8.46 16.11
CA VAL A 155 3.48 -8.48 14.70
C VAL A 155 4.42 -7.31 14.40
N LEU A 156 4.12 -6.12 14.90
CA LEU A 156 4.92 -4.93 14.64
C LEU A 156 6.32 -5.02 15.27
N ASP A 157 6.43 -5.71 16.40
CA ASP A 157 7.70 -6.00 17.08
C ASP A 157 8.43 -7.24 16.50
N ASN A 158 7.93 -7.78 15.38
CA ASN A 158 8.41 -9.01 14.71
C ASN A 158 8.43 -10.24 15.63
N GLY A 159 7.57 -10.28 16.66
CA GLY A 159 7.40 -11.43 17.54
C GLY A 159 6.52 -12.52 16.93
N VAL A 160 5.66 -12.16 15.98
CA VAL A 160 4.75 -13.07 15.26
C VAL A 160 4.66 -12.65 13.79
N ASP A 161 4.69 -13.63 12.90
CA ASP A 161 4.37 -13.41 11.47
C ASP A 161 2.85 -13.41 11.29
N TRP A 162 2.31 -12.31 10.78
CA TRP A 162 0.87 -12.12 10.59
C TRP A 162 0.24 -13.21 9.72
N GLN A 163 0.94 -13.70 8.70
CA GLN A 163 0.43 -14.69 7.76
C GLN A 163 0.21 -16.07 8.41
N THR A 164 0.88 -16.36 9.52
CA THR A 164 0.62 -17.59 10.29
C THR A 164 -0.75 -17.60 10.95
N HIS A 165 -1.40 -16.44 11.07
CA HIS A 165 -2.69 -16.26 11.74
C HIS A 165 -3.77 -15.82 10.78
N ASN A 166 -3.38 -15.10 9.73
CA ASN A 166 -4.24 -14.63 8.67
C ASN A 166 -3.53 -14.90 7.33
N PRO A 167 -3.50 -16.15 6.85
CA PRO A 167 -2.89 -16.47 5.56
C PRO A 167 -3.63 -15.71 4.45
N ARG A 168 -2.87 -15.10 3.54
CA ARG A 168 -3.42 -14.23 2.50
C ARG A 168 -3.12 -14.80 1.12
N ASN A 169 -4.09 -14.63 0.24
CA ASN A 169 -4.00 -15.02 -1.15
C ASN A 169 -4.26 -13.76 -1.99
N PHE A 170 -3.20 -13.19 -2.55
CA PHE A 170 -3.28 -11.91 -3.26
C PHE A 170 -2.23 -11.81 -4.38
N TRP A 171 -2.33 -10.75 -5.17
CA TRP A 171 -1.45 -10.51 -6.31
C TRP A 171 -0.76 -9.17 -6.20
N ILE A 172 0.52 -9.15 -6.57
CA ILE A 172 1.24 -7.93 -6.91
C ILE A 172 1.57 -8.02 -8.40
N GLY A 173 0.84 -7.24 -9.20
CA GLY A 173 0.87 -7.39 -10.66
C GLY A 173 0.46 -8.80 -11.08
N GLY A 174 1.31 -9.50 -11.82
CA GLY A 174 1.09 -10.89 -12.21
C GLY A 174 1.59 -11.92 -11.20
N THR A 175 2.31 -11.50 -10.15
CA THR A 175 2.88 -12.42 -9.16
C THR A 175 1.83 -12.80 -8.13
N HIS A 176 1.57 -14.09 -8.02
CA HIS A 176 0.65 -14.66 -7.03
C HIS A 176 1.37 -14.97 -5.73
N LEU A 177 0.83 -14.50 -4.61
CA LEU A 177 1.35 -14.70 -3.25
C LEU A 177 0.33 -15.52 -2.44
N HIS A 178 0.83 -16.53 -1.72
CA HIS A 178 0.06 -17.51 -0.95
C HIS A 178 0.74 -17.83 0.39
#